data_AF-A0A9E0XP67-F1
#
_entry.id   AF-A0A9E0XP67-F1
#
_cell.length_a   1.000
_cell.length_b   1.000
_cell.length_c   1.000
_cell.angle_alpha   90.00
_cell.angle_beta   90.00
_cell.angle_gamma   90.00
#
_symmetry.space_group_name_H-M   'P 1'
#
loop_
_entity.id
_entity.type
_entity.pdbx_description
1 polymer ?
#
loop_
_entity_poly.entity_id
_entity_poly.type
_entity_poly.pdbx_seq_one_letter_code
_entity_poly.pdbx_strand_id
1 'polypeptide(L)'
;VEEHPTWSSATLRPHSSAFEHCEVSEAAYRQVVADWLRARPPAAPPIVSLSLGRAVAFPWISRYLADSALQSPNWAARVRETRAGERDQLAATLLSDPSLLQRLAVPFEGTQYVVLGLTFEKVLFGRADQYASDRGAGALKVPFDAQLWLRLGTRSSSASCN
;
A
#
# COMPACT_ATOMS: atom_id res chain seq x y z
N VAL A 1 0.44 14.15 6.59
CA VAL A 1 -0.61 13.81 5.61
C VAL A 1 -1.27 15.10 5.19
N GLU A 2 -1.48 15.32 3.89
CA GLU A 2 -2.15 16.50 3.33
C GLU A 2 -3.53 16.12 2.83
N GLU A 3 -4.57 16.84 3.24
CA GLU A 3 -5.93 16.64 2.71
C GLU A 3 -6.16 17.50 1.47
N HIS A 4 -6.92 16.95 0.53
CA HIS A 4 -7.40 17.63 -0.66
C HIS A 4 -8.94 17.65 -0.62
N PRO A 5 -9.55 18.65 0.04
CA PRO A 5 -10.99 18.65 0.32
C PRO A 5 -11.85 18.59 -0.93
N THR A 6 -11.39 19.19 -2.03
CA THR A 6 -12.08 19.19 -3.33
C THR A 6 -12.23 17.81 -3.95
N TRP A 7 -11.36 16.86 -3.62
CA TRP A 7 -11.35 15.50 -4.18
C TRP A 7 -11.63 14.41 -3.14
N SER A 8 -12.04 14.79 -1.93
CA SER A 8 -12.29 13.86 -0.81
C SER A 8 -11.14 12.87 -0.60
N SER A 9 -9.90 13.33 -0.77
CA SER A 9 -8.71 12.49 -0.74
C SER A 9 -7.63 13.10 0.14
N ALA A 10 -6.65 12.28 0.51
CA ALA A 10 -5.47 12.71 1.24
C ALA A 10 -4.21 12.10 0.64
N THR A 11 -3.06 12.70 0.92
CA THR A 11 -1.74 12.23 0.48
C THR A 11 -0.80 12.11 1.67
N LEU A 12 -0.24 10.92 1.87
CA LEU A 12 0.89 10.71 2.76
C LEU A 12 2.15 11.21 2.05
N ARG A 13 2.75 12.28 2.59
CA ARG A 13 4.07 12.76 2.16
C ARG A 13 5.12 12.32 3.18
N PRO A 14 6.04 11.41 2.82
CA PRO A 14 7.35 11.38 3.46
C PRO A 14 7.98 12.77 3.29
N HIS A 15 8.63 13.32 4.31
CA HIS A 15 9.00 14.73 4.41
C HIS A 15 9.63 15.38 3.16
N SER A 16 9.52 16.72 3.12
CA SER A 16 9.75 17.65 2.01
C SER A 16 11.21 18.00 1.68
N SER A 17 12.22 17.38 2.29
CA SER A 17 13.62 17.59 1.90
C SER A 17 13.99 16.63 0.77
N ALA A 18 14.05 17.16 -0.45
CA ALA A 18 14.31 16.43 -1.71
C ALA A 18 15.64 15.65 -1.80
N PHE A 19 16.40 15.53 -0.70
CA PHE A 19 17.76 14.99 -0.67
C PHE A 19 17.93 13.76 0.22
N GLU A 20 16.98 13.45 1.11
CA GLU A 20 17.03 12.23 1.93
C GLU A 20 15.91 11.29 1.51
N HIS A 21 16.30 10.12 0.97
CA HIS A 21 15.38 9.01 0.75
C HIS A 21 14.95 8.47 2.12
N CYS A 22 13.99 9.14 2.75
CA CYS A 22 13.41 8.68 4.00
C CYS A 22 12.51 7.48 3.69
N GLU A 23 13.09 6.29 3.72
CA GLU A 23 12.34 5.05 3.80
C GLU A 23 11.35 5.11 4.97
N VAL A 24 10.08 4.86 4.69
CA VAL A 24 9.01 4.86 5.68
C VAL A 24 8.87 3.44 6.22
N SER A 25 9.32 3.24 7.45
CA SER A 25 9.09 1.99 8.18
C SER A 25 7.60 1.74 8.41
N GLU A 26 7.20 0.49 8.61
CA GLU A 26 5.80 0.16 8.88
C GLU A 26 5.30 0.84 10.17
N ALA A 27 6.15 0.92 11.19
CA ALA A 27 5.84 1.64 12.42
C ALA A 27 5.63 3.14 12.19
N ALA A 28 6.50 3.78 11.39
CA ALA A 28 6.36 5.20 11.04
C ALA A 28 5.09 5.46 10.23
N TYR A 29 4.79 4.62 9.24
CA TYR A 29 3.52 4.66 8.51
C TYR A 29 2.33 4.61 9.47
N ARG A 30 2.34 3.63 10.39
CA ARG A 30 1.23 3.44 11.32
C ARG A 30 1.04 4.64 12.23
N GLN A 31 2.13 5.15 12.80
CA GLN A 31 2.11 6.29 13.71
C GLN A 31 1.59 7.55 13.00
N VAL A 32 2.16 7.90 11.84
CA VAL A 32 1.82 9.14 11.13
C VAL A 32 0.37 9.14 10.66
N VAL A 33 -0.13 8.00 10.16
CA VAL A 33 -1.53 7.91 9.72
C VAL A 33 -2.48 7.94 10.92
N ALA A 34 -2.18 7.22 12.01
CA ALA A 34 -3.02 7.21 13.20
C ALA A 34 -3.09 8.60 13.87
N ASP A 35 -1.96 9.30 14.00
CA ASP A 35 -1.93 10.64 14.58
C ASP A 35 -2.69 11.65 13.73
N TRP A 36 -2.54 11.58 12.41
CA TRP A 36 -3.35 12.39 11.51
C TRP A 36 -4.83 12.11 11.71
N LEU A 37 -5.26 10.84 11.67
CA LEU A 37 -6.68 10.46 11.86
C LEU A 37 -7.23 10.94 13.21
N ARG A 38 -6.44 10.90 14.29
CA ARG A 38 -6.83 11.40 15.62
C ARG A 38 -6.96 12.93 15.66
N ALA A 39 -6.11 13.63 14.91
CA ALA A 39 -6.13 15.08 14.83
C ALA A 39 -7.21 15.63 13.88
N ARG A 40 -7.85 14.78 13.06
CA ARG A 40 -8.90 15.22 12.14
C ARG A 40 -10.13 15.71 12.92
N PRO A 41 -10.67 16.91 12.60
CA PRO A 41 -11.89 17.40 13.21
C PRO A 41 -13.06 16.42 12.98
N PRO A 42 -13.94 16.19 13.98
CA PRO A 42 -15.11 15.32 13.80
C PRO A 42 -16.06 15.76 12.68
N ALA A 43 -16.12 17.08 12.42
CA ALA A 43 -16.94 17.67 11.35
C ALA A 43 -16.23 17.72 9.98
N ALA A 44 -15.00 17.21 9.87
CA ALA A 44 -14.29 17.20 8.59
C ALA A 44 -15.02 16.27 7.60
N PRO A 45 -15.11 16.66 6.31
CA PRO A 45 -15.70 15.80 5.28
C PRO A 45 -15.03 14.42 5.23
N PRO A 46 -15.78 13.36 4.88
CA PRO A 46 -15.22 12.03 4.75
C PRO A 46 -14.23 11.97 3.59
N ILE A 47 -13.10 11.29 3.82
CA ILE A 47 -12.14 10.93 2.79
C ILE A 47 -12.46 9.54 2.23
N VAL A 48 -12.29 9.37 0.92
CA VAL A 48 -12.53 8.10 0.21
C VAL A 48 -11.25 7.49 -0.34
N SER A 49 -10.13 8.23 -0.30
CA SER A 49 -8.84 7.74 -0.78
C SER A 49 -7.66 8.35 -0.02
N LEU A 50 -6.63 7.54 0.23
CA LEU A 50 -5.33 7.99 0.75
C LEU A 50 -4.21 7.54 -0.20
N SER A 51 -3.58 8.50 -0.88
CA SER A 51 -2.35 8.28 -1.66
C SER A 51 -1.19 7.98 -0.73
N LEU A 52 -0.53 6.84 -0.94
CA LEU A 52 0.68 6.48 -0.18
C LEU A 52 1.96 6.90 -0.91
N GLY A 53 1.90 7.15 -2.22
CA GLY A 53 3.09 7.34 -3.04
C GLY A 53 3.59 6.04 -3.65
N ARG A 54 4.90 5.92 -3.81
CA ARG A 54 5.57 4.77 -4.41
C ARG A 54 5.87 3.71 -3.34
N ALA A 55 5.62 2.44 -3.63
CA ALA A 55 5.89 1.35 -2.69
C ALA A 55 7.38 1.26 -2.30
N VAL A 56 8.31 1.68 -3.17
CA VAL A 56 9.75 1.78 -2.83
C VAL A 56 10.06 2.76 -1.70
N ALA A 57 9.17 3.72 -1.43
CA ALA A 57 9.30 4.57 -0.23
C ALA A 57 8.97 3.80 1.05
N PHE A 58 8.44 2.58 0.96
CA PHE A 58 8.04 1.70 2.06
C PHE A 58 8.70 0.33 1.86
N PRO A 59 9.97 0.13 2.27
CA PRO A 59 10.70 -1.11 1.98
C PRO A 59 10.01 -2.39 2.48
N TRP A 60 9.16 -2.27 3.50
CA TRP A 60 8.35 -3.38 4.01
C TRP A 60 7.22 -3.80 3.06
N ILE A 61 6.67 -2.88 2.25
CA ILE A 61 5.70 -3.19 1.19
C ILE A 61 6.43 -3.84 0.01
N SER A 62 7.53 -3.24 -0.47
CA SER A 62 8.34 -3.81 -1.56
C SER A 62 8.78 -5.24 -1.25
N ARG A 63 9.24 -5.47 -0.02
CA ARG A 63 9.65 -6.81 0.43
C ARG A 63 8.49 -7.77 0.53
N TYR A 64 7.35 -7.32 1.06
CA TYR A 64 6.14 -8.14 1.10
C TYR A 64 5.72 -8.59 -0.30
N LEU A 65 5.69 -7.67 -1.27
CA LEU A 65 5.35 -8.00 -2.66
C LEU A 65 6.32 -9.02 -3.27
N ALA A 66 7.61 -8.85 -3.03
CA ALA A 66 8.63 -9.78 -3.50
C ALA A 66 8.50 -11.16 -2.85
N ASP A 67 8.32 -11.23 -1.54
CA ASP A 67 8.19 -12.48 -0.80
C ASP A 67 6.90 -13.22 -1.18
N SER A 68 5.77 -12.52 -1.26
CA SER A 68 4.49 -13.11 -1.69
C SER A 68 4.55 -13.62 -3.13
N ALA A 69 5.30 -12.95 -4.02
CA ALA A 69 5.55 -13.45 -5.36
C ALA A 69 6.34 -14.77 -5.34
N LEU A 70 7.41 -14.87 -4.55
CA LEU A 70 8.19 -16.10 -4.42
C LEU A 70 7.40 -17.27 -3.82
N GLN A 71 6.46 -16.98 -2.93
CA GLN A 71 5.57 -17.96 -2.33
C GLN A 71 4.39 -18.34 -3.24
N SER A 72 4.13 -17.56 -4.29
CA SER A 72 3.02 -17.81 -5.21
C SER A 72 3.31 -19.03 -6.09
N PRO A 73 2.42 -20.04 -6.12
CA PRO A 73 2.59 -21.20 -6.98
C PRO A 73 2.77 -20.81 -8.44
N ASN A 74 3.73 -21.44 -9.11
CA ASN A 74 4.05 -21.23 -10.53
C ASN A 74 4.45 -19.79 -10.89
N TRP A 75 4.83 -18.94 -9.92
CA TRP A 75 5.20 -17.55 -10.19
C TRP A 75 6.26 -17.43 -11.29
N ALA A 76 7.32 -18.25 -11.23
CA ALA A 76 8.41 -18.22 -12.20
C ALA A 76 7.96 -18.53 -13.63
N ALA A 77 7.02 -19.45 -13.82
CA ALA A 77 6.43 -19.72 -15.13
C ALA A 77 5.57 -18.54 -15.58
N ARG A 78 4.64 -18.11 -14.72
CA ARG A 78 3.70 -17.01 -15.01
C ARG A 78 4.42 -15.72 -15.40
N VAL A 79 5.44 -15.29 -14.65
CA VAL A 79 6.16 -14.04 -14.93
C VAL A 79 7.00 -14.10 -16.21
N ARG A 80 7.48 -15.29 -16.60
CA ARG A 80 8.20 -15.51 -17.86
C ARG A 80 7.26 -15.47 -19.06
N GLU A 81 6.07 -16.03 -18.93
CA GLU A 81 5.06 -16.11 -19.99
C GLU A 81 4.28 -14.80 -20.16
N THR A 82 4.16 -13.99 -19.10
CA THR A 82 3.42 -12.73 -19.13
C THR A 82 4.20 -11.64 -19.88
N ARG A 83 3.54 -11.00 -20.86
CA ARG A 83 4.11 -9.87 -21.60
C ARG A 83 4.28 -8.67 -20.69
N ALA A 84 5.23 -7.78 -21.00
CA ALA A 84 5.53 -6.64 -20.14
C ALA A 84 4.29 -5.78 -19.78
N GLY A 85 3.40 -5.52 -20.74
CA GLY A 85 2.18 -4.73 -20.52
C GLY A 85 1.06 -5.46 -19.75
N GLU A 86 1.19 -6.76 -19.50
CA GLU A 86 0.19 -7.57 -18.80
C GLU A 86 0.61 -7.87 -17.35
N ARG A 87 1.83 -7.46 -16.95
CA ARG A 87 2.39 -7.76 -15.64
C ARG A 87 1.67 -7.07 -14.49
N ASP A 88 1.02 -5.94 -14.74
CA ASP A 88 0.20 -5.26 -13.74
C ASP A 88 -0.93 -6.17 -13.25
N GLN A 89 -1.54 -6.95 -14.14
CA GLN A 89 -2.58 -7.93 -13.78
C GLN A 89 -2.01 -9.08 -12.94
N LEU A 90 -0.76 -9.50 -13.20
CA LEU A 90 -0.08 -10.52 -12.40
C LEU A 90 0.15 -10.00 -10.96
N ALA A 91 0.63 -8.76 -10.82
CA ALA A 91 0.86 -8.12 -9.52
C ALA A 91 -0.43 -7.78 -8.76
N ALA A 92 -1.55 -7.58 -9.47
CA ALA A 92 -2.85 -7.27 -8.87
C ALA A 92 -3.25 -8.26 -7.77
N THR A 93 -2.95 -9.55 -7.97
CA THR A 93 -3.27 -10.61 -7.00
C THR A 93 -2.49 -10.47 -5.69
N LEU A 94 -1.25 -9.96 -5.75
CA LEU A 94 -0.38 -9.74 -4.59
C LEU A 94 -0.72 -8.42 -3.88
N LEU A 95 -1.07 -7.38 -4.66
CA LEU A 95 -1.48 -6.08 -4.13
C LEU A 95 -2.88 -6.11 -3.49
N SER A 96 -3.69 -7.12 -3.84
CA SER A 96 -5.00 -7.40 -3.23
C SER A 96 -4.94 -8.44 -2.12
N ASP A 97 -3.75 -8.86 -1.70
CA ASP A 97 -3.58 -9.87 -0.65
C ASP A 97 -4.18 -9.38 0.69
N PRO A 98 -5.13 -10.13 1.29
CA PRO A 98 -5.75 -9.76 2.55
C PRO A 98 -4.75 -9.44 3.68
N SER A 99 -3.60 -10.13 3.73
CA SER A 99 -2.63 -9.92 4.81
C SER A 99 -1.89 -8.59 4.65
N LEU A 100 -1.65 -8.13 3.42
CA LEU A 100 -1.15 -6.78 3.14
C LEU A 100 -2.18 -5.72 3.54
N LEU A 101 -3.44 -5.93 3.15
CA LEU A 101 -4.53 -5.00 3.47
C LEU A 101 -4.74 -4.88 4.97
N GLN A 102 -4.64 -5.98 5.73
CA GLN A 102 -4.71 -5.94 7.20
C GLN A 102 -3.60 -5.07 7.81
N ARG A 103 -2.35 -5.22 7.34
CA ARG A 103 -1.22 -4.39 7.80
C ARG A 103 -1.44 -2.90 7.52
N LEU A 104 -1.98 -2.58 6.36
CA LEU A 104 -2.33 -1.21 5.95
C LEU A 104 -3.56 -0.67 6.71
N ALA A 105 -4.45 -1.54 7.19
CA ALA A 105 -5.65 -1.14 7.91
C ALA A 105 -5.41 -0.80 9.38
N VAL A 106 -4.31 -1.25 9.99
CA VAL A 106 -3.98 -1.04 11.41
C VAL A 106 -4.22 0.40 11.89
N PRO A 107 -3.79 1.46 11.18
CA PRO A 107 -3.96 2.84 11.67
C PRO A 107 -5.42 3.32 11.70
N PHE A 108 -6.32 2.62 11.01
CA PHE A 108 -7.73 2.94 10.90
C PHE A 108 -8.61 2.19 11.92
N GLU A 109 -8.02 1.27 12.69
CA GLU A 109 -8.68 0.58 13.79
C GLU A 109 -9.20 1.60 14.82
N GLY A 110 -10.43 1.41 15.30
CA GLY A 110 -11.07 2.35 16.24
C GLY A 110 -11.50 3.69 15.64
N THR A 111 -11.23 3.98 14.35
CA THR A 111 -11.70 5.21 13.68
C THR A 111 -13.04 5.01 12.96
N GLN A 112 -13.59 6.07 12.37
CA GLN A 112 -14.76 5.97 11.49
C GLN A 112 -14.44 5.38 10.11
N TYR A 113 -13.17 5.17 9.76
CA TYR A 113 -12.75 4.73 8.44
C TYR A 113 -12.44 3.23 8.40
N VAL A 114 -12.63 2.65 7.23
CA VAL A 114 -12.22 1.27 6.90
C VAL A 114 -11.47 1.25 5.58
N VAL A 115 -10.39 0.48 5.51
CA VAL A 115 -9.67 0.22 4.26
C VAL A 115 -10.46 -0.81 3.45
N LEU A 116 -10.97 -0.42 2.30
CA LEU A 116 -11.76 -1.26 1.39
C LEU A 116 -10.90 -1.99 0.35
N GLY A 117 -9.64 -1.58 0.20
CA GLY A 117 -8.68 -2.18 -0.73
C GLY A 117 -7.57 -1.22 -1.11
N LEU A 118 -6.75 -1.67 -2.06
CA LEU A 118 -5.61 -0.94 -2.60
C LEU A 118 -5.82 -0.79 -4.11
N THR A 119 -5.72 0.44 -4.63
CA THR A 119 -5.59 0.68 -6.06
C THR A 119 -4.14 1.05 -6.37
N PHE A 120 -3.70 0.73 -7.58
CA PHE A 120 -2.30 0.87 -7.95
C PHE A 120 -2.14 1.13 -9.45
N GLU A 121 -0.98 1.69 -9.81
CA GLU A 121 -0.55 1.85 -11.19
C GLU A 121 0.97 1.67 -11.30
N LYS A 122 1.45 1.47 -12.53
CA LYS A 122 2.88 1.52 -12.89
C LYS A 122 3.73 0.54 -12.07
N VAL A 123 3.34 -0.74 -12.08
CA VAL A 123 4.06 -1.75 -11.30
C VAL A 123 5.44 -1.98 -11.90
N LEU A 124 6.48 -1.82 -11.08
CA LEU A 124 7.84 -2.15 -11.47
C LEU A 124 8.25 -3.50 -10.90
N PHE A 125 9.05 -4.19 -11.70
CA PHE A 125 9.55 -5.52 -11.39
C PHE A 125 11.07 -5.51 -11.41
N GLY A 126 11.65 -6.18 -10.42
CA GLY A 126 13.08 -6.25 -10.17
C GLY A 126 13.50 -7.67 -9.84
N ARG A 127 14.76 -7.84 -9.42
CA ARG A 127 15.30 -9.16 -9.08
C ARG A 127 14.96 -9.53 -7.64
N ALA A 128 14.59 -10.79 -7.42
CA ALA A 128 14.22 -11.31 -6.11
C ALA A 128 15.35 -11.10 -5.08
N ASP A 129 16.60 -11.38 -5.45
CA ASP A 129 17.76 -11.17 -4.57
C ASP A 129 17.96 -9.70 -4.12
N GLN A 130 17.33 -8.73 -4.78
CA GLN A 130 17.37 -7.31 -4.39
C GLN A 130 16.22 -6.90 -3.46
N TYR A 131 15.03 -7.47 -3.64
CA TYR A 131 13.81 -6.97 -3.00
C TYR A 131 13.17 -7.96 -2.02
N ALA A 132 13.41 -9.26 -2.16
CA ALA A 132 12.90 -10.28 -1.26
C ALA A 132 13.73 -10.38 0.03
N SER A 133 13.14 -11.00 1.06
CA SER A 133 13.83 -11.40 2.29
C SER A 133 14.87 -12.49 2.02
N ASP A 134 14.52 -13.47 1.18
CA ASP A 134 15.45 -14.53 0.78
C ASP A 134 16.37 -14.05 -0.36
N ARG A 135 17.63 -13.77 0.00
CA ARG A 135 18.68 -13.37 -0.96
C ARG A 135 19.13 -14.53 -1.86
N GLY A 136 18.82 -15.78 -1.49
CA GLY A 136 19.08 -16.99 -2.28
C GLY A 136 18.12 -17.20 -3.45
N ALA A 137 17.03 -16.42 -3.53
CA ALA A 137 16.01 -16.54 -4.58
C ALA A 137 16.50 -16.18 -6.00
N GLY A 138 17.73 -15.67 -6.13
CA GLY A 138 18.38 -15.40 -7.40
C GLY A 138 17.75 -14.26 -8.19
N ALA A 139 17.92 -14.29 -9.52
CA ALA A 139 17.49 -13.21 -10.42
C ALA A 139 16.03 -13.31 -10.87
N LEU A 140 15.19 -14.09 -10.17
CA LEU A 140 13.78 -14.23 -10.52
C LEU A 140 13.08 -12.87 -10.46
N LYS A 141 12.22 -12.59 -11.45
CA LYS A 141 11.54 -11.30 -11.57
C LYS A 141 10.35 -11.23 -10.60
N VAL A 142 10.34 -10.23 -9.71
CA VAL A 142 9.30 -10.01 -8.70
C VAL A 142 8.84 -8.55 -8.69
N PRO A 143 7.59 -8.23 -8.34
CA PRO A 143 7.15 -6.86 -8.18
C PRO A 143 7.79 -6.27 -6.93
N PHE A 144 8.23 -5.02 -7.01
CA PHE A 144 8.83 -4.33 -5.88
C PHE A 144 8.34 -2.89 -5.73
N ASP A 145 7.76 -2.31 -6.79
CA ASP A 145 7.25 -0.95 -6.75
C ASP A 145 5.90 -0.85 -7.45
N ALA A 146 5.10 0.11 -6.99
CA ALA A 146 3.88 0.56 -7.63
C ALA A 146 3.53 1.93 -7.04
N GLN A 147 2.82 2.76 -7.79
CA GLN A 147 2.13 3.90 -7.19
C GLN A 147 0.87 3.39 -6.49
N LEU A 148 0.65 3.77 -5.23
CA LEU A 148 -0.34 3.16 -4.34
C LEU A 148 -1.35 4.19 -3.80
N TRP A 149 -2.62 3.77 -3.74
CA TRP A 149 -3.69 4.47 -3.04
C TRP A 149 -4.56 3.49 -2.26
N LEU A 150 -4.85 3.80 -1.01
CA LEU A 150 -5.88 3.09 -0.24
C LEU A 150 -7.25 3.59 -0.66
N ARG A 151 -8.17 2.66 -0.94
CA ARG A 151 -9.60 2.97 -1.05
C ARG A 151 -10.20 2.92 0.35
N LEU A 152 -10.85 4.01 0.76
CA LEU A 152 -11.43 4.16 2.09
C LEU A 152 -12.95 4.18 2.01
N GLY A 153 -13.60 3.59 3.00
CA GLY A 153 -15.02 3.74 3.28
C GLY A 153 -15.22 4.28 4.68
N THR A 154 -16.45 4.69 4.98
CA THR A 154 -16.87 4.99 6.36
C THR A 154 -17.58 3.79 6.94
N ARG A 155 -17.28 3.45 8.19
CA ARG A 155 -18.10 2.54 8.98
C ARG A 155 -19.42 3.28 9.20
N SER A 156 -20.48 2.85 8.52
CA SER A 156 -21.81 3.41 8.76
C SER A 156 -22.09 3.35 10.27
N SER A 157 -22.46 4.49 10.86
CA SER A 157 -22.96 4.52 12.23
C SER A 157 -24.28 3.75 12.26
N SER A 158 -24.21 2.43 12.45
CA SER A 158 -25.37 1.64 12.84
C SER A 158 -25.60 1.89 14.33
N ALA A 159 -26.27 2.99 14.63
CA ALA A 159 -26.80 3.29 15.95
C ALA A 159 -28.08 4.12 15.82
N SER A 160 -29.12 3.51 15.26
CA SER A 160 -30.47 3.75 15.74
C SER A 160 -30.85 2.51 16.55
N CYS A 161 -30.59 2.56 17.86
CA CYS A 161 -31.23 1.64 18.80
C CYS A 161 -32.73 1.96 18.80
N ASN A 162 -33.56 0.94 18.56
CA ASN A 162 -34.93 0.93 19.04
C ASN A 162 -34.95 0.46 20.49
#